data_AF-A0A920NJP8-F1
#
_entry.id   AF-A0A920NJP8-F1
#
_cell.length_a   1.000
_cell.length_b   1.000
_cell.length_c   1.000
_cell.angle_alpha   90.00
_cell.angle_beta   90.00
_cell.angle_gamma   90.00
#
_symmetry.space_group_name_H-M   'P 1'
#
loop_
_entity.id
_entity.type
_entity.pdbx_description
1 polymer ?
#
loop_
_entity_poly.entity_id
_entity_poly.type
_entity_poly.pdbx_seq_one_letter_code
_entity_poly.pdbx_strand_id
1 'polypeptide(L)'
;MPTAHLKILNAAVDLSQQMDTDLYLVGGCVRDIMLGLNESEFDIDLTGSSIDRGFATTLADKLNGAVTSSSVFGTHKLSVPVGLGNNLEIDLARCRSETYKNPGALPE
;
A
#
# COMPACT_ATOMS: atom_id res chain seq x y z
N MET A 1 0.89 15.85 -7.04
CA MET A 1 1.02 14.86 -5.97
C MET A 1 1.93 15.42 -4.89
N PRO A 2 1.57 15.31 -3.60
CA PRO A 2 2.37 15.86 -2.51
C PRO A 2 3.74 15.19 -2.39
N THR A 3 4.73 15.91 -1.85
CA THR A 3 6.12 15.42 -1.70
C THR A 3 6.21 14.19 -0.80
N ALA A 4 5.35 14.08 0.22
CA ALA A 4 5.31 12.93 1.11
C ALA A 4 4.95 11.64 0.35
N HIS A 5 3.91 11.68 -0.48
CA HIS A 5 3.49 10.56 -1.34
C HIS A 5 4.62 10.12 -2.27
N LEU A 6 5.29 11.06 -2.94
CA LEU A 6 6.39 10.71 -3.84
C LEU A 6 7.55 10.02 -3.10
N LYS A 7 7.89 10.45 -1.89
CA LYS A 7 8.92 9.77 -1.07
C LYS A 7 8.52 8.34 -0.72
N ILE A 8 7.25 8.14 -0.34
CA ILE A 8 6.70 6.82 -0.01
C ILE A 8 6.71 5.91 -1.23
N LEU A 9 6.22 6.39 -2.37
CA LEU A 9 6.16 5.61 -3.61
C LEU A 9 7.56 5.24 -4.10
N ASN A 10 8.53 6.16 -4.05
CA ASN A 10 9.91 5.86 -4.42
C ASN A 10 10.52 4.78 -3.52
N ALA A 11 10.32 4.87 -2.19
CA ALA A 11 10.81 3.83 -1.28
C ALA A 11 10.18 2.45 -1.54
N ALA A 12 8.89 2.43 -1.90
CA ALA A 12 8.19 1.20 -2.23
C ALA A 12 8.69 0.60 -3.55
N VAL A 13 8.93 1.43 -4.57
CA VAL A 13 9.52 1.00 -5.86
C VAL A 13 10.95 0.48 -5.67
N ASP A 14 11.79 1.16 -4.89
CA ASP A 14 13.14 0.70 -4.60
C ASP A 14 13.12 -0.68 -3.92
N LEU A 15 12.20 -0.88 -2.96
CA LEU A 15 12.04 -2.18 -2.30
C LEU A 15 11.52 -3.25 -3.27
N SER A 16 10.56 -2.92 -4.14
CA SER A 16 10.03 -3.90 -5.09
C SER A 16 11.08 -4.36 -6.09
N GLN A 17 11.96 -3.46 -6.54
CA GLN A 17 13.11 -3.80 -7.37
C GLN A 17 14.14 -4.66 -6.63
N GLN A 18 14.41 -4.35 -5.35
CA GLN A 18 15.32 -5.15 -4.50
C GLN A 18 14.81 -6.58 -4.29
N MET A 19 13.49 -6.76 -4.23
CA MET A 19 12.83 -8.04 -4.00
C MET A 19 12.36 -8.73 -5.28
N ASP A 20 12.67 -8.18 -6.46
CA ASP A 20 12.26 -8.69 -7.77
C ASP A 20 10.75 -8.99 -7.85
N THR A 21 9.92 -8.05 -7.38
CA THR A 21 8.46 -8.16 -7.42
C THR A 21 7.84 -6.98 -8.17
N ASP A 22 6.72 -7.27 -8.83
CA ASP A 22 5.79 -6.28 -9.34
C ASP A 22 5.18 -5.46 -8.19
N LEU A 23 4.89 -4.20 -8.48
CA LEU A 23 4.21 -3.29 -7.58
C LEU A 23 3.37 -2.29 -8.39
N TYR A 24 2.13 -2.10 -8.00
CA TYR A 24 1.17 -1.24 -8.67
C TYR A 24 0.45 -0.35 -7.67
N LEU A 25 0.27 0.92 -8.04
CA LEU A 25 -0.66 1.83 -7.38
C LEU A 25 -2.07 1.51 -7.88
N VAL A 26 -3.04 1.33 -6.97
CA VAL A 26 -4.41 0.92 -7.30
C VAL A 26 -5.44 1.72 -6.50
N GLY A 27 -6.73 1.39 -6.65
CA GLY A 27 -7.77 1.91 -5.76
C GLY A 27 -8.12 3.38 -5.96
N GLY A 28 -8.56 4.02 -4.86
CA GLY A 28 -9.11 5.38 -4.87
C GLY A 28 -8.05 6.43 -5.18
N CYS A 29 -6.83 6.22 -4.70
CA CYS A 29 -5.73 7.16 -4.91
C CYS A 29 -5.41 7.38 -6.40
N VAL A 30 -5.49 6.35 -7.24
CA VAL A 30 -5.33 6.47 -8.70
C VAL A 30 -6.39 7.36 -9.31
N ARG A 31 -7.67 7.16 -8.94
CA ARG A 31 -8.77 8.01 -9.40
C ARG A 31 -8.54 9.46 -9.00
N ASP A 32 -8.14 9.70 -7.75
CA ASP A 32 -7.99 11.05 -7.21
C ASP A 32 -6.83 11.80 -7.89
N ILE A 33 -5.72 11.12 -8.20
CA ILE A 33 -4.62 11.65 -9.03
C ILE A 33 -5.13 12.01 -10.44
N MET A 34 -5.90 11.12 -11.08
CA MET A 34 -6.45 11.36 -12.42
C MET A 34 -7.42 12.54 -12.46
N LEU A 35 -8.17 12.76 -11.38
CA LEU A 35 -9.07 13.91 -11.23
C LEU A 35 -8.34 15.20 -10.85
N GLY A 36 -7.02 15.15 -10.64
CA GLY A 36 -6.23 16.32 -10.28
C GLY A 36 -6.33 16.73 -8.81
N LEU A 37 -6.84 15.86 -7.92
CA LEU A 37 -6.97 16.09 -6.48
C LEU A 37 -5.61 15.93 -5.76
N ASN A 38 -4.62 16.67 -6.26
CA ASN A 38 -3.20 16.50 -5.95
C ASN A 38 -2.73 17.25 -4.70
N GLU A 39 -3.61 18.05 -4.09
CA GLU A 39 -3.32 18.94 -2.95
C GLU A 39 -3.73 18.32 -1.60
N SER A 40 -4.58 17.28 -1.60
CA SER A 40 -5.00 16.58 -0.38
C SER A 40 -4.08 15.41 -0.07
N GLU A 41 -3.80 15.21 1.23
CA GLU A 41 -3.20 13.96 1.70
C GLU A 41 -4.26 12.85 1.60
N PHE A 42 -4.05 11.92 0.66
CA PHE A 42 -4.88 10.73 0.46
C PHE A 42 -4.10 9.46 0.80
N ASP A 43 -4.79 8.42 1.25
CA ASP A 43 -4.16 7.12 1.56
C ASP A 43 -3.64 6.43 0.30
N ILE A 44 -2.57 5.64 0.44
CA ILE A 44 -1.90 4.98 -0.68
C ILE A 44 -2.25 3.49 -0.70
N ASP A 45 -2.81 3.00 -1.81
CA ASP A 45 -3.09 1.58 -2.02
C ASP A 45 -2.06 0.97 -2.99
N LEU A 46 -1.30 -0.02 -2.53
CA LEU A 46 -0.27 -0.71 -3.30
C LEU A 46 -0.56 -2.22 -3.37
N THR A 47 -0.38 -2.81 -4.56
CA THR A 47 -0.55 -4.25 -4.75
C THR A 47 0.59 -4.87 -5.56
N GLY A 48 0.88 -6.15 -5.32
CA GLY A 48 1.90 -6.91 -6.05
C GLY A 48 1.78 -8.42 -5.81
N SER A 49 2.34 -9.23 -6.70
CA SER A 49 2.22 -10.70 -6.65
C SER A 49 2.89 -11.35 -5.44
N SER A 50 3.97 -10.73 -4.93
CA SER A 50 4.78 -11.24 -3.82
C SER A 50 4.75 -10.34 -2.58
N ILE A 51 3.68 -9.54 -2.42
CA ILE A 51 3.47 -8.79 -1.18
C ILE A 51 3.18 -9.75 -0.02
N ASP A 52 4.00 -9.67 1.01
CA ASP A 52 3.84 -10.40 2.27
C ASP A 52 4.18 -9.52 3.48
N ARG A 53 4.16 -10.12 4.68
CA ARG A 53 4.50 -9.41 5.92
C ARG A 53 5.95 -8.92 5.92
N GLY A 54 6.87 -9.63 5.28
CA GLY A 54 8.28 -9.24 5.19
C GLY A 54 8.46 -7.97 4.36
N PHE A 55 7.80 -7.90 3.21
CA PHE A 55 7.74 -6.69 2.38
C PHE A 55 7.15 -5.52 3.19
N ALA A 56 6.00 -5.74 3.85
CA ALA A 56 5.32 -4.72 4.65
C ALA A 56 6.19 -4.18 5.79
N THR A 57 6.83 -5.06 6.57
CA THR A 57 7.71 -4.66 7.67
C THR A 57 8.94 -3.91 7.16
N THR A 58 9.58 -4.41 6.09
CA THR A 58 10.77 -3.75 5.52
C THR A 58 10.44 -2.36 4.97
N LEU A 59 9.27 -2.21 4.32
CA LEU A 59 8.83 -0.90 3.83
C LEU A 59 8.52 0.06 4.98
N ALA A 60 7.84 -0.42 6.04
CA ALA A 60 7.56 0.37 7.23
C ALA A 60 8.86 0.89 7.86
N ASP A 61 9.84 0.01 8.06
CA ASP A 61 11.13 0.36 8.65
C ASP A 61 11.88 1.42 7.82
N LYS A 62 11.92 1.26 6.48
CA LYS A 62 12.51 2.26 5.56
C LYS A 62 11.85 3.64 5.66
N LEU A 63 10.56 3.67 5.99
CA LEU A 63 9.76 4.89 6.08
C LEU A 63 9.63 5.43 7.51
N ASN A 64 10.32 4.84 8.49
CA ASN A 64 10.14 5.11 9.93
C ASN A 64 8.67 5.00 10.38
N GLY A 65 7.91 4.13 9.73
CA GLY A 65 6.53 3.82 10.04
C GLY A 65 6.39 2.54 10.85
N ALA A 66 5.16 2.04 10.93
CA ALA A 66 4.85 0.77 11.56
C ALA A 66 3.75 0.02 10.81
N VAL A 67 3.83 -1.32 10.80
CA VAL A 67 2.73 -2.17 10.37
C VAL A 67 1.68 -2.22 11.49
N THR A 68 0.51 -1.64 11.26
CA THR A 68 -0.57 -1.53 12.25
C THR A 68 -1.49 -2.74 12.25
N SER A 69 -1.66 -3.38 11.10
CA SER A 69 -2.46 -4.62 11.00
C SER A 69 -1.99 -5.52 9.87
N SER A 70 -2.37 -6.79 9.95
CA SER A 70 -2.19 -7.76 8.87
C SER A 70 -3.37 -8.71 8.87
N SER A 71 -3.90 -9.04 7.69
CA SER A 71 -5.00 -9.98 7.54
C SER A 71 -4.50 -11.34 7.08
N VAL A 72 -5.34 -12.36 7.27
CA VAL A 72 -5.14 -13.71 6.70
C VAL A 72 -5.21 -13.73 5.17
N PHE A 73 -5.69 -12.65 4.56
CA PHE A 73 -5.89 -12.51 3.12
C PHE A 73 -4.69 -11.89 2.40
N GLY A 74 -3.56 -11.73 3.09
CA GLY A 74 -2.36 -11.11 2.51
C GLY A 74 -2.50 -9.61 2.33
N THR A 75 -3.22 -8.94 3.24
CA THR A 75 -3.24 -7.48 3.32
C THR A 75 -2.51 -7.00 4.56
N HIS A 76 -1.83 -5.87 4.44
CA HIS A 76 -1.04 -5.25 5.50
C HIS A 76 -1.27 -3.74 5.49
N LYS A 77 -1.58 -3.16 6.66
CA LYS A 77 -1.74 -1.71 6.80
C LYS A 77 -0.51 -1.13 7.47
N LEU A 78 0.03 -0.06 6.91
CA LEU A 78 1.14 0.71 7.45
C LEU A 78 0.65 2.09 7.87
N SER A 79 1.23 2.62 8.94
CA SER A 79 1.12 4.03 9.32
C SER A 79 2.50 4.66 9.21
N VAL A 80 2.63 5.67 8.36
CA VAL A 80 3.91 6.33 8.05
C VAL A 80 3.84 7.80 8.49
N PRO A 81 4.73 8.27 9.38
CA PRO A 81 4.73 9.65 9.82
C PRO A 81 5.06 10.60 8.67
N VAL A 82 4.22 11.62 8.49
CA VAL A 82 4.38 12.68 7.49
C VAL A 82 4.24 14.04 8.17
N GLY A 83 5.38 14.68 8.45
CA GLY A 83 5.40 15.96 9.17
C GLY A 83 5.13 15.84 10.67
N LEU A 84 4.66 16.92 11.29
CA LEU A 84 4.45 17.00 12.74
C LEU A 84 3.03 16.57 13.10
N GLY A 85 2.89 15.34 13.61
CA GLY A 85 1.64 14.83 14.19
C GLY A 85 0.66 14.21 13.20
N ASN A 86 1.01 14.11 11.92
CA ASN A 86 0.21 13.45 10.91
C ASN A 86 0.89 12.16 10.44
N ASN A 87 0.08 11.15 10.12
CA ASN A 87 0.53 9.92 9.50
C ASN A 87 -0.28 9.68 8.23
N LEU A 88 0.38 9.15 7.20
CA LEU A 88 -0.28 8.63 6.02
C LEU A 88 -0.54 7.13 6.22
N GLU A 89 -1.72 6.67 5.84
CA GLU A 89 -1.97 5.23 5.76
C GLU A 89 -1.53 4.69 4.40
N ILE A 90 -0.92 3.51 4.43
CA ILE A 90 -0.57 2.75 3.23
C ILE A 90 -1.17 1.36 3.39
N ASP A 91 -2.03 0.99 2.47
CA ASP A 91 -2.60 -0.35 2.37
C ASP A 91 -1.83 -1.16 1.33
N LEU A 92 -1.24 -2.27 1.77
CA LEU A 92 -0.54 -3.24 0.93
C LEU A 92 -1.41 -4.47 0.76
N ALA A 93 -1.56 -4.96 -0.47
CA ALA A 93 -2.28 -6.19 -0.76
C ALA A 93 -1.50 -7.11 -1.70
N ARG A 94 -1.63 -8.41 -1.49
CA ARG A 94 -1.18 -9.39 -2.47
C ARG A 94 -2.16 -9.47 -3.63
N CYS A 95 -1.66 -9.44 -4.86
CA CYS A 95 -2.45 -9.75 -6.05
C CYS A 95 -3.04 -11.16 -5.92
N ARG A 96 -4.36 -11.27 -6.08
CA ARG A 96 -5.07 -12.54 -6.08
C ARG A 96 -6.28 -12.47 -6.99
N SER A 97 -6.67 -13.62 -7.52
CA SER A 97 -8.00 -13.81 -8.10
C SER A 97 -8.90 -14.40 -7.01
N GLU A 98 -10.08 -13.84 -6.84
CA GLU A 98 -11.06 -14.31 -5.86
C GLU A 98 -12.18 -15.05 -6.59
N THR A 99 -12.54 -16.23 -6.08
CA THR A 99 -13.72 -16.97 -6.54
C THR A 99 -14.67 -17.14 -5.38
N TYR A 100 -15.94 -16.82 -5.62
CA TYR A 100 -17.00 -16.85 -4.62
C TYR A 100 -18.05 -17.88 -5.02
N LYS A 101 -18.30 -18.86 -4.16
CA LYS A 101 -19.29 -19.91 -4.41
C LYS A 101 -20.73 -19.37 -4.51
N ASN A 102 -21.04 -18.37 -3.70
CA ASN A 102 -22.33 -17.69 -3.67
C ASN A 102 -22.15 -16.26 -3.14
N PRO A 103 -23.13 -15.35 -3.37
CA PRO A 103 -23.07 -13.99 -2.83
C PRO A 103 -22.85 -14.00 -1.31
N GLY A 104 -21.92 -13.16 -0.85
CA GLY A 104 -21.58 -12.99 0.58
C GLY A 104 -20.68 -14.08 1.18
N ALA A 105 -20.27 -15.10 0.42
CA ALA A 105 -19.25 -16.04 0.88
C ALA A 105 -17.88 -15.34 1.04
N LEU A 106 -16.99 -15.91 1.86
CA LEU A 106 -15.57 -15.56 1.78
C LEU A 106 -14.98 -16.16 0.49
N PRO A 107 -13.91 -15.55 -0.08
CA PRO A 107 -13.24 -16.11 -1.23
C PRO A 107 -12.60 -17.45 -0.86
N GLU A 108 -12.71 -18.41 -1.78
CA GLU A 108 -12.00 -19.70 -1.70
C GLU A 108 -10.48 -19.51 -1.85
#